data_AF-A0A1H9QRD2-F1
#
_entry.id   AF-A0A1H9QRD2-F1
#
_cell.length_a   1.000
_cell.length_b   1.000
_cell.length_c   1.000
_cell.angle_alpha   90.00
_cell.angle_beta   90.00
_cell.angle_gamma   90.00
#
_symmetry.space_group_name_H-M   'P 1'
#
loop_
_entity.id
_entity.type
_entity.pdbx_description
1 polymer ?
#
loop_
_entity_poly.entity_id
_entity_poly.type
_entity_poly.pdbx_seq_one_letter_code
_entity_poly.pdbx_strand_id
1 'polypeptide(L)'
;MTLDEELLAAARKAGTAAATAQSQADIAKAVYHHTVLRLHRAGGSMREIAEALKMSHQRVHQIVEQSKRTERCWFCGRAADETGKLMAGPAALICDTCVTQAGVGEVGDCSFCGETKPVHRGAEAEICRSCLDFSAAVIAAAGPTGAASPR
;
A
#
# COMPACT_ATOMS: atom_id res chain seq x y z
N MET A 1 -9.10 11.38 41.94
CA MET A 1 -7.90 12.04 41.38
C MET A 1 -8.25 12.45 39.97
N THR A 2 -8.26 13.74 39.68
CA THR A 2 -8.51 14.27 38.34
C THR A 2 -7.21 14.23 37.56
N LEU A 3 -7.26 13.85 36.28
CA LEU A 3 -6.09 13.91 35.41
C LEU A 3 -5.69 15.37 35.23
N ASP A 4 -4.39 15.61 35.06
CA ASP A 4 -3.90 16.92 34.64
C ASP A 4 -4.36 17.17 33.19
N GLU A 5 -5.23 18.17 33.03
CA GLU A 5 -5.85 18.51 31.75
C GLU A 5 -4.82 19.00 30.72
N GLU A 6 -3.74 19.65 31.16
CA GLU A 6 -2.68 20.13 30.27
C GLU A 6 -1.87 18.95 29.73
N LEU A 7 -1.49 18.01 30.62
CA LEU A 7 -0.82 16.77 30.21
C LEU A 7 -1.71 15.91 29.30
N LEU A 8 -3.01 15.86 29.57
CA LEU A 8 -3.97 15.12 28.74
C LEU A 8 -4.09 15.73 27.34
N ALA A 9 -4.18 17.06 27.23
CA ALA A 9 -4.20 17.76 25.95
C ALA A 9 -2.91 17.55 25.16
N ALA A 10 -1.75 17.61 25.82
CA ALA A 10 -0.45 17.35 25.21
C ALA A 10 -0.35 15.92 24.68
N ALA A 11 -0.78 14.92 25.47
CA ALA A 11 -0.77 13.51 25.07
C ALA A 11 -1.67 13.25 23.85
N ARG A 12 -2.88 13.82 23.81
CA ARG A 12 -3.79 13.71 22.65
C ARG A 12 -3.17 14.30 21.40
N LYS A 13 -2.61 15.50 21.49
CA LYS A 13 -1.93 16.17 20.37
C LYS A 13 -0.77 15.35 19.84
N ALA A 14 0.08 14.82 20.74
CA ALA A 14 1.20 13.96 20.37
C ALA A 14 0.72 12.65 19.71
N GLY A 15 -0.34 12.03 20.23
CA GLY A 15 -0.93 10.82 19.66
C GLY A 15 -1.44 11.02 18.23
N THR A 16 -2.16 12.12 17.96
CA THR A 16 -2.62 12.45 16.60
C THR A 16 -1.45 12.70 15.64
N ALA A 17 -0.41 13.43 16.09
CA ALA A 17 0.78 13.67 15.29
C ALA A 17 1.53 12.37 14.99
N ALA A 18 1.68 11.48 15.98
CA ALA A 18 2.30 10.17 15.81
C ALA A 18 1.52 9.28 14.83
N ALA A 19 0.19 9.22 14.94
CA ALA A 19 -0.66 8.46 14.02
C ALA A 19 -0.52 8.95 12.57
N THR A 20 -0.43 10.27 12.39
CA THR A 20 -0.21 10.89 11.07
C THR A 20 1.16 10.55 10.51
N ALA A 21 2.21 10.68 11.32
CA ALA A 21 3.58 10.35 10.91
C ALA A 21 3.74 8.85 10.60
N GLN A 22 3.10 7.98 11.39
CA GLN A 22 3.09 6.55 11.15
C GLN A 22 2.42 6.23 9.81
N SER A 23 1.25 6.83 9.55
CA SER A 23 0.55 6.66 8.26
C SER A 23 1.43 7.09 7.08
N GLN A 24 2.13 8.22 7.20
CA GLN A 24 3.06 8.69 6.18
C GLN A 24 4.24 7.72 5.98
N ALA A 25 4.81 7.18 7.06
CA ALA A 25 5.89 6.20 6.99
C ALA A 25 5.44 4.91 6.30
N ASP A 26 4.21 4.46 6.57
CA ASP A 26 3.61 3.29 5.95
C ASP A 26 3.36 3.51 4.44
N ILE A 27 2.86 4.69 4.04
CA ILE A 27 2.74 5.09 2.62
C ILE A 27 4.11 5.02 1.95
N ALA A 28 5.11 5.68 2.54
CA ALA A 28 6.45 5.76 1.98
C ALA A 28 7.08 4.38 1.81
N LYS A 29 6.88 3.49 2.79
CA LYS A 29 7.35 2.10 2.73
C LYS A 29 6.67 1.30 1.62
N ALA A 30 5.35 1.44 1.47
CA ALA A 30 4.59 0.79 0.41
C ALA A 30 5.05 1.23 -0.99
N VAL A 31 5.21 2.55 -1.20
CA VAL A 31 5.76 3.12 -2.44
C VAL A 31 7.16 2.58 -2.71
N TYR A 32 8.02 2.57 -1.70
CA TYR A 32 9.39 2.07 -1.81
C TYR A 32 9.43 0.58 -2.22
N HIS A 33 8.67 -0.30 -1.56
CA HIS A 33 8.58 -1.71 -1.93
C HIS A 33 8.08 -1.89 -3.37
N HIS A 34 7.02 -1.19 -3.75
CA HIS A 34 6.47 -1.26 -5.11
C HIS A 34 7.48 -0.79 -6.17
N THR A 35 8.25 0.25 -5.88
CA THR A 35 9.27 0.77 -6.81
C THR A 35 10.43 -0.20 -6.98
N VAL A 36 10.87 -0.87 -5.91
CA VAL A 36 11.87 -1.95 -5.97
C VAL A 36 11.41 -3.10 -6.87
N LEU A 37 10.14 -3.50 -6.76
CA LEU A 37 9.57 -4.54 -7.62
C LEU A 37 9.53 -4.11 -9.09
N ARG A 38 9.17 -2.85 -9.37
CA ARG A 38 9.19 -2.31 -10.74
C ARG A 38 10.59 -2.31 -11.33
N LEU A 39 11.61 -1.92 -10.56
CA LEU A 39 13.00 -1.97 -11.01
C LEU A 39 13.41 -3.41 -11.38
N HIS A 40 13.02 -4.39 -10.57
CA HIS A 40 13.32 -5.79 -10.86
C HIS A 40 12.59 -6.31 -12.10
N ARG A 41 11.30 -6.00 -12.24
CA ARG A 41 10.48 -6.37 -13.41
C ARG A 41 10.93 -5.71 -14.70
N ALA A 42 11.49 -4.51 -14.62
CA ALA A 42 12.11 -3.82 -15.76
C ALA A 42 13.44 -4.47 -16.21
N GLY A 43 13.86 -5.57 -15.57
CA GLY A 43 15.07 -6.32 -15.90
C GLY A 43 16.26 -6.06 -14.98
N GLY A 44 16.11 -5.17 -13.97
CA GLY A 44 17.17 -4.93 -12.99
C GLY A 44 17.46 -6.17 -12.14
N SER A 45 18.71 -6.58 -12.04
CA SER A 45 19.08 -7.67 -11.13
C SER A 45 18.94 -7.20 -9.67
N MET A 46 18.62 -8.12 -8.76
CA MET A 46 18.51 -7.79 -7.33
C MET A 46 19.82 -7.20 -6.77
N ARG A 47 20.97 -7.58 -7.35
CA ARG A 47 22.30 -7.07 -6.99
C ARG A 47 22.48 -5.60 -7.39
N GLU A 48 22.12 -5.24 -8.62
CA GLU A 48 22.19 -3.86 -9.12
C GLU A 48 21.24 -2.94 -8.34
N ILE A 49 20.03 -3.43 -8.04
CA ILE A 49 19.05 -2.67 -7.24
C ILE A 49 19.57 -2.44 -5.81
N ALA A 50 20.16 -3.46 -5.19
CA ALA A 50 20.74 -3.34 -3.85
C ALA A 50 21.88 -2.32 -3.82
N GLU A 51 22.77 -2.34 -4.82
CA GLU A 51 23.87 -1.40 -4.97
C GLU A 51 23.38 0.03 -5.17
N ALA A 52 22.45 0.25 -6.10
CA ALA A 52 21.88 1.57 -6.40
C ALA A 52 21.17 2.19 -5.20
N LEU A 53 20.48 1.36 -4.40
CA LEU A 53 19.74 1.81 -3.22
C LEU A 53 20.56 1.76 -1.92
N LYS A 54 21.87 1.43 -2.01
CA LYS A 54 22.80 1.31 -0.87
C LYS A 54 22.25 0.42 0.26
N MET A 55 21.71 -0.74 -0.11
CA MET A 55 21.15 -1.71 0.82
C MET A 55 21.70 -3.11 0.59
N SER A 56 21.43 -4.01 1.54
CA SER A 56 21.84 -5.40 1.39
C SER A 56 21.01 -6.12 0.33
N HIS A 57 21.67 -7.03 -0.40
CA HIS A 57 21.02 -7.94 -1.33
C HIS A 57 19.88 -8.73 -0.65
N GLN A 58 20.09 -9.16 0.60
CA GLN A 58 19.08 -9.86 1.39
C GLN A 58 17.80 -9.02 1.60
N ARG A 59 17.93 -7.70 1.76
CA ARG A 59 16.78 -6.82 1.93
C ARG A 59 15.95 -6.73 0.66
N VAL A 60 16.61 -6.62 -0.50
CA VAL A 60 15.93 -6.63 -1.81
C VAL A 60 15.23 -7.97 -2.04
N HIS A 61 15.89 -9.08 -1.73
CA HIS A 61 15.29 -10.42 -1.83
C HIS A 61 14.02 -10.55 -0.97
N GLN A 62 14.04 -10.08 0.28
CA GLN A 62 12.84 -10.07 1.14
C GLN A 62 11.68 -9.30 0.51
N ILE A 63 11.94 -8.12 -0.05
CA ILE A 63 10.91 -7.27 -0.68
C ILE A 63 10.32 -7.98 -1.91
N VAL A 64 11.17 -8.57 -2.75
CA VAL A 64 10.74 -9.26 -3.97
C VAL A 64 9.95 -10.53 -3.64
N GLU A 65 10.43 -11.37 -2.73
CA GLU A 65 9.79 -12.64 -2.38
C GLU A 65 8.47 -12.48 -1.61
N GLN A 66 8.38 -11.50 -0.69
CA GLN A 66 7.13 -11.21 0.01
C GLN A 66 6.02 -10.78 -0.96
N SER A 67 6.39 -10.16 -2.07
CA SER A 67 5.47 -9.66 -3.06
C SER A 67 5.08 -10.72 -4.10
N LYS A 68 5.93 -11.71 -4.38
CA LYS A 68 5.56 -12.88 -5.22
C LYS A 68 4.39 -13.69 -4.66
N ARG A 69 4.12 -13.60 -3.36
CA ARG A 69 2.98 -14.30 -2.72
C ARG A 69 1.62 -13.69 -3.04
N THR A 70 1.57 -12.50 -3.63
CA THR A 70 0.33 -11.87 -4.10
C THR A 70 0.62 -11.28 -5.48
N GLU A 71 0.10 -11.89 -6.54
CA GLU A 71 0.24 -11.37 -7.92
C GLU A 71 -1.11 -10.97 -8.52
N ARG A 72 -2.15 -10.93 -7.69
CA ARG A 72 -3.52 -10.65 -8.09
C ARG A 72 -4.09 -9.52 -7.25
N CYS A 73 -4.90 -8.68 -7.89
CA CYS A 73 -5.75 -7.74 -7.19
C CYS A 73 -6.70 -8.52 -6.28
N TRP A 74 -6.63 -8.30 -4.98
CA TRP A 74 -7.53 -8.92 -4.02
C TRP A 74 -8.99 -8.43 -4.18
N PHE A 75 -9.16 -7.30 -4.88
CA PHE A 75 -10.47 -6.71 -5.11
C PHE A 75 -11.19 -7.29 -6.34
N CYS A 76 -10.50 -7.54 -7.45
CA CYS A 76 -11.13 -8.08 -8.67
C CYS A 76 -10.59 -9.44 -9.11
N GLY A 77 -9.64 -10.02 -8.38
CA GLY A 77 -8.98 -11.29 -8.69
C GLY A 77 -8.00 -11.25 -9.88
N ARG A 78 -7.97 -10.14 -10.64
CA ARG A 78 -7.13 -10.01 -11.85
C ARG A 78 -5.65 -9.92 -11.52
N ALA A 79 -4.84 -10.55 -12.34
CA ALA A 79 -3.39 -10.56 -12.19
C ALA A 79 -2.75 -9.21 -12.60
N ALA A 80 -1.47 -9.05 -12.26
CA ALA A 80 -0.73 -7.80 -12.46
C ALA A 80 -0.56 -7.43 -13.94
N ASP A 81 -0.44 -8.45 -14.78
CA ASP A 81 -0.37 -8.37 -16.24
C ASP A 81 -1.71 -7.97 -16.87
N GLU A 82 -2.84 -8.34 -16.26
CA GLU A 82 -4.19 -8.02 -16.74
C GLU A 82 -4.66 -6.60 -16.39
N THR A 83 -4.09 -5.99 -15.35
CA THR A 83 -4.56 -4.68 -14.81
C THR A 83 -3.55 -3.55 -14.99
N GLY A 84 -2.33 -3.84 -15.42
CA GLY A 84 -1.28 -2.85 -15.69
C GLY A 84 -0.70 -2.16 -14.45
N LYS A 85 -1.46 -2.05 -13.34
CA LYS A 85 -1.02 -1.50 -12.05
C LYS A 85 -1.65 -2.25 -10.88
N LEU A 86 -0.86 -3.01 -10.14
CA LEU A 86 -1.22 -3.52 -8.81
C LEU A 86 -0.40 -2.81 -7.75
N MET A 87 -1.07 -2.33 -6.71
CA MET A 87 -0.42 -1.59 -5.63
C MET A 87 -0.50 -2.38 -4.34
N ALA A 88 0.65 -2.55 -3.69
CA ALA A 88 0.75 -3.11 -2.34
C ALA A 88 0.25 -2.10 -1.32
N GLY A 89 -0.87 -2.40 -0.67
CA GLY A 89 -1.11 -1.94 0.67
C GLY A 89 -0.34 -2.78 1.70
N PRO A 90 -0.43 -2.45 2.99
CA PRO A 90 0.30 -3.14 4.06
C PRO A 90 0.02 -4.65 4.13
N ALA A 91 -1.14 -5.11 3.66
CA ALA A 91 -1.56 -6.51 3.73
C ALA A 91 -2.14 -7.10 2.41
N ALA A 92 -2.30 -6.31 1.33
CA ALA A 92 -2.92 -6.80 0.10
C ALA A 92 -2.66 -5.93 -1.14
N LEU A 93 -2.91 -6.50 -2.33
CA LEU A 93 -2.79 -5.81 -3.61
C LEU A 93 -4.15 -5.31 -4.12
N ILE A 94 -4.23 -4.03 -4.54
CA ILE A 94 -5.41 -3.47 -5.24
C ILE A 94 -4.99 -2.82 -6.57
N CYS A 95 -5.79 -3.00 -7.63
CA CYS A 95 -5.52 -2.37 -8.92
C CYS A 95 -6.06 -0.93 -9.00
N ASP A 96 -5.47 -0.12 -9.88
CA ASP A 96 -5.85 1.28 -10.09
C ASP A 96 -7.32 1.46 -10.53
N THR A 97 -7.83 0.51 -11.29
CA THR A 97 -9.24 0.46 -11.71
C THR A 97 -10.16 0.29 -10.51
N CYS A 98 -9.86 -0.66 -9.62
CA CYS A 98 -10.64 -0.88 -8.40
C CYS A 98 -10.55 0.29 -7.43
N VAL A 99 -9.40 0.98 -7.35
CA VAL A 99 -9.29 2.21 -6.56
C VAL A 99 -10.16 3.33 -7.13
N THR A 100 -10.24 3.45 -8.45
CA THR A 100 -11.01 4.51 -9.13
C THR A 100 -12.52 4.25 -9.07
N GLN A 101 -12.93 2.99 -9.18
CA GLN A 101 -14.34 2.57 -9.22
C GLN A 101 -14.97 2.37 -7.84
N ALA A 102 -14.17 2.42 -6.77
CA ALA A 102 -14.65 2.10 -5.43
C ALA A 102 -15.65 3.14 -4.88
N GLY A 103 -16.91 2.73 -4.80
CA GLY A 103 -17.96 3.40 -4.04
C GLY A 103 -18.13 2.75 -2.66
N VAL A 104 -18.12 3.53 -1.58
CA VAL A 104 -18.38 2.96 -0.24
C VAL A 104 -19.81 2.44 -0.14
N GLY A 105 -19.95 1.18 0.26
CA GLY A 105 -21.22 0.49 0.44
C GLY A 105 -21.53 0.24 1.92
N GLU A 106 -22.16 -0.89 2.19
CA GLU A 106 -22.64 -1.32 3.51
C GLU A 106 -21.51 -1.43 4.55
N VAL A 107 -21.89 -1.40 5.84
CA VAL A 107 -20.95 -1.55 6.96
C VAL A 107 -20.45 -3.01 7.03
N GLY A 108 -19.14 -3.17 7.12
CA GLY A 108 -18.45 -4.46 7.20
C GLY A 108 -17.04 -4.31 7.76
N ASP A 109 -16.30 -5.42 7.85
CA ASP A 109 -14.99 -5.46 8.51
C ASP A 109 -13.89 -5.23 7.48
N CYS A 110 -13.21 -4.09 7.58
CA CYS A 110 -12.17 -3.77 6.62
C CYS A 110 -11.00 -4.76 6.74
N SER A 111 -10.71 -5.49 5.68
CA SER A 111 -9.60 -6.46 5.61
C SER A 111 -8.20 -5.82 5.63
N PHE A 112 -8.11 -4.48 5.61
CA PHE A 112 -6.86 -3.73 5.66
C PHE A 112 -6.55 -3.16 7.04
N CYS A 113 -7.51 -2.48 7.67
CA CYS A 113 -7.32 -1.88 8.99
C CYS A 113 -7.96 -2.70 10.13
N GLY A 114 -8.78 -3.70 9.82
CA GLY A 114 -9.46 -4.56 10.78
C GLY A 114 -10.67 -3.92 11.48
N GLU A 115 -11.06 -2.70 11.11
CA GLU A 115 -12.16 -1.98 11.75
C GLU A 115 -13.49 -2.17 11.01
N THR A 116 -14.59 -2.28 11.77
CA THR A 116 -15.97 -2.32 11.26
C THR A 116 -16.43 -0.92 10.83
N LYS A 117 -16.51 -0.68 9.53
CA LYS A 117 -16.80 0.63 8.92
C LYS A 117 -17.55 0.46 7.60
N PRO A 118 -18.07 1.53 6.97
CA PRO A 118 -18.53 1.45 5.59
C PRO A 118 -17.40 0.96 4.69
N VAL A 119 -17.61 -0.22 4.08
CA VAL A 119 -16.63 -0.89 3.24
C VAL A 119 -17.14 -1.02 1.82
N HIS A 120 -16.20 -1.06 0.89
CA HIS A 120 -16.43 -1.49 -0.46
C HIS A 120 -16.08 -2.99 -0.54
N ARG A 121 -17.05 -3.81 -0.93
CA ARG A 121 -16.87 -5.26 -1.09
C ARG A 121 -16.29 -5.58 -2.47
N GLY A 122 -15.13 -6.24 -2.48
CA GLY A 122 -14.53 -6.84 -3.66
C GLY A 122 -14.83 -8.34 -3.74
N ALA A 123 -14.18 -9.00 -4.69
CA ALA A 123 -14.31 -10.44 -4.92
C ALA A 123 -13.80 -11.28 -3.72
N GLU A 124 -12.74 -10.84 -3.05
CA GLU A 124 -12.10 -11.59 -1.97
C GLU A 124 -11.80 -10.74 -0.71
N ALA A 125 -12.16 -9.45 -0.70
CA ALA A 125 -11.86 -8.55 0.42
C ALA A 125 -12.82 -7.36 0.55
N GLU A 126 -12.88 -6.81 1.75
CA GLU A 126 -13.63 -5.60 2.06
C GLU A 126 -12.68 -4.46 2.43
N ILE A 127 -12.82 -3.28 1.82
CA ILE A 127 -11.92 -2.14 2.05
C ILE A 127 -12.69 -0.86 2.36
N CYS A 128 -12.33 -0.19 3.46
CA CYS A 128 -12.97 1.07 3.86
C CYS A 128 -12.43 2.26 3.04
N ARG A 129 -13.18 3.39 3.05
CA ARG A 129 -12.80 4.59 2.29
C ARG A 129 -11.41 5.12 2.64
N SER A 130 -11.05 5.15 3.92
CA SER A 130 -9.73 5.65 4.34
C SER A 130 -8.57 4.78 3.83
N CYS A 131 -8.76 3.45 3.80
CA CYS A 131 -7.75 2.55 3.21
C CYS A 131 -7.70 2.67 1.68
N LEU A 132 -8.84 2.92 1.02
CA LEU A 132 -8.87 3.24 -0.41
C LEU A 132 -8.14 4.55 -0.73
N ASP A 133 -8.38 5.60 0.05
CA ASP A 133 -7.71 6.90 -0.11
C ASP A 133 -6.19 6.77 0.13
N PHE A 134 -5.77 5.94 1.09
CA PHE A 134 -4.37 5.58 1.28
C PHE A 134 -3.79 4.90 0.03
N SER A 135 -4.47 3.89 -0.50
CA SER A 135 -4.05 3.22 -1.74
C SER A 135 -3.98 4.19 -2.92
N ALA A 136 -4.92 5.12 -3.04
CA ALA A 136 -4.93 6.16 -4.06
C ALA A 136 -3.76 7.14 -3.90
N ALA A 137 -3.43 7.54 -2.67
CA ALA A 137 -2.28 8.40 -2.38
C ALA A 137 -0.96 7.73 -2.75
N VAL A 138 -0.82 6.43 -2.47
CA VAL A 138 0.33 5.62 -2.89
C VAL A 138 0.42 5.57 -4.42
N ILE A 139 -0.72 5.47 -5.15
CA ILE A 139 -0.76 5.50 -6.63
C ILE A 139 -0.27 6.84 -7.16
N ALA A 140 -0.81 7.94 -6.63
CA ALA A 140 -0.45 9.29 -7.09
C ALA A 140 1.04 9.57 -6.86
N ALA A 141 1.59 9.12 -5.71
CA ALA A 141 3.00 9.27 -5.37
C ALA A 141 3.95 8.40 -6.23
N ALA A 142 3.48 7.25 -6.72
CA ALA A 142 4.30 6.33 -7.53
C ALA A 142 4.55 6.80 -8.98
N GLY A 143 3.89 7.89 -9.43
CA GLY A 143 4.04 8.49 -10.76
C GLY A 143 3.48 7.64 -11.92
N PRO A 144 3.38 8.21 -13.15
CA PRO A 144 2.87 7.47 -14.31
C PRO A 144 3.76 6.27 -14.65
N THR A 145 3.13 5.11 -14.86
CA THR A 145 3.78 3.93 -15.45
C THR A 145 4.12 4.23 -16.90
N GLY A 146 5.36 4.61 -17.16
CA GLY A 146 5.94 4.54 -18.50
C GLY A 146 5.69 3.13 -19.07
N ALA A 147 5.15 3.12 -20.29
CA ALA A 147 4.71 1.94 -21.01
C ALA A 147 5.74 0.81 -21.01
N ALA A 148 5.22 -0.41 -21.03
CA ALA A 148 5.98 -1.61 -21.37
C ALA A 148 6.93 -1.32 -22.55
N SER A 149 8.23 -1.53 -22.35
CA SER A 149 9.19 -1.54 -23.44
C SER A 149 9.12 -2.92 -24.10
N PRO A 150 8.76 -3.04 -25.38
CA PRO A 150 8.87 -4.30 -26.10
C PRO A 150 10.33 -4.46 -26.53
N ARG A 151 10.99 -5.53 -26.07
CA ARG A 151 11.97 -6.31 -26.85
C ARG A 151 12.50 -7.50 -26.07
#